data_AF-A0A315TJV1-F1
#
_entry.id   AF-A0A315TJV1-F1
#
_cell.length_a   1.000
_cell.length_b   1.000
_cell.length_c   1.000
_cell.angle_alpha   90.00
_cell.angle_beta   90.00
_cell.angle_gamma   90.00
#
_symmetry.space_group_name_H-M   'P 1'
#
loop_
_entity.id
_entity.type
_entity.pdbx_description
1 polymer ?
#
loop_
_entity_poly.entity_id
_entity_poly.type
_entity_poly.pdbx_seq_one_letter_code
_entity_poly.pdbx_strand_id
1 'polypeptide(L)'
;MGPVALLTVVVLAVFVGFEVVSKVTSKLHTPLMSGANAIHGIILVGAIIVAGQAGDPWVLGIALLAVVLATVNLVGGFVVTDRMLEMFSVHKPQHKSAQKPSGTGTAKAGGTAAEGHTGDGSSGGVAGEAR
;
A
#
# COMPACT_ATOMS: atom_id res chain seq x y z
N MET A 1 -27.45 -2.49 -25.28
CA MET A 1 -26.92 -3.87 -25.15
C MET A 1 -28.08 -4.80 -24.86
N GLY A 2 -28.13 -5.99 -25.48
CA GLY A 2 -29.15 -7.00 -25.15
C GLY A 2 -28.82 -7.77 -23.86
N PRO A 3 -29.79 -8.45 -23.21
CA PRO A 3 -29.56 -9.20 -21.97
C PRO A 3 -28.46 -10.27 -22.12
N VAL A 4 -28.43 -10.97 -23.27
CA VAL A 4 -27.40 -11.96 -23.59
C VAL A 4 -26.00 -11.34 -23.59
N ALA A 5 -25.84 -10.14 -24.17
CA ALA A 5 -24.55 -9.45 -24.22
C ALA A 5 -24.07 -9.03 -22.82
N LEU A 6 -24.98 -8.58 -21.94
CA LEU A 6 -24.64 -8.28 -20.54
C LEU A 6 -24.18 -9.55 -19.80
N LEU A 7 -24.88 -10.68 -20.00
CA LEU A 7 -24.49 -11.97 -19.43
C LEU A 7 -23.11 -12.41 -19.93
N THR A 8 -22.83 -12.28 -21.24
CA THR A 8 -21.51 -12.58 -21.81
C THR A 8 -20.41 -11.72 -21.18
N VAL A 9 -20.64 -10.41 -21.02
CA VAL A 9 -19.67 -9.50 -20.38
C VAL A 9 -19.43 -9.89 -18.92
N VAL A 10 -20.49 -10.19 -18.14
CA VAL A 10 -20.37 -10.62 -16.74
C VAL A 10 -19.57 -11.92 -16.63
N VAL A 11 -19.91 -12.94 -17.43
CA VAL A 11 -19.21 -14.24 -17.41
C VAL A 11 -17.74 -14.06 -17.77
N LEU A 12 -17.43 -13.38 -18.87
CA LEU A 12 -16.03 -13.14 -19.28
C LEU A 12 -15.26 -12.30 -18.27
N ALA A 13 -15.87 -11.30 -17.64
CA ALA A 13 -15.24 -10.51 -16.59
C ALA A 13 -14.90 -11.35 -15.34
N VAL A 14 -15.76 -12.30 -14.95
CA VAL A 14 -15.46 -13.25 -13.87
C VAL A 14 -14.29 -14.17 -14.21
N PHE A 15 -14.24 -14.71 -15.44
CA PHE A 15 -13.10 -15.51 -15.90
C PHE A 15 -11.79 -14.71 -15.86
N VAL A 16 -11.79 -13.47 -16.36
CA VAL A 16 -10.62 -12.58 -16.32
C VAL A 16 -10.22 -12.27 -14.88
N GLY A 17 -11.18 -11.96 -14.00
CA GLY A 17 -10.92 -11.70 -12.59
C GLY A 17 -10.25 -12.87 -11.88
N PHE A 18 -10.77 -14.09 -12.08
CA PHE A 18 -10.17 -15.32 -11.54
C PHE A 18 -8.74 -15.55 -12.05
N GLU A 19 -8.54 -15.42 -13.36
CA GLU A 19 -7.27 -15.69 -14.03
C GLU A 19 -6.16 -14.68 -13.68
N VAL A 20 -6.54 -13.45 -13.33
CA VAL A 20 -5.62 -12.40 -12.85
C VAL A 20 -5.31 -12.57 -11.36
N VAL A 21 -6.32 -12.74 -10.50
CA VAL A 21 -6.14 -12.88 -9.05
C VAL A 21 -5.34 -14.15 -8.70
N SER A 22 -5.51 -15.23 -9.46
CA SER A 22 -4.80 -16.50 -9.22
C SER A 22 -3.28 -16.43 -9.48
N LYS A 23 -2.76 -15.36 -10.11
CA LYS A 23 -1.32 -15.21 -10.43
C LYS A 23 -0.55 -14.29 -9.48
N VAL A 24 -1.16 -13.78 -8.41
CA VAL A 24 -0.45 -12.88 -7.49
C VAL A 24 0.45 -13.63 -6.52
N THR A 25 1.63 -13.09 -6.25
CA THR A 25 2.55 -13.63 -5.23
C THR A 25 1.99 -13.40 -3.82
N SER A 26 2.25 -14.32 -2.88
CA SER A 26 1.64 -14.29 -1.55
C SER A 26 1.95 -13.05 -0.71
N LYS A 27 3.03 -12.32 -1.03
CA LYS A 27 3.33 -11.00 -0.42
C LYS A 27 2.29 -9.93 -0.77
N LEU A 28 1.57 -10.09 -1.88
CA LEU A 28 0.58 -9.14 -2.38
C LEU A 28 -0.87 -9.48 -1.99
N HIS A 29 -1.15 -10.58 -1.27
CA HIS A 29 -2.54 -10.89 -0.88
C HIS A 29 -3.17 -9.79 -0.02
N THR A 30 -2.45 -9.21 0.95
CA THR A 30 -2.98 -8.13 1.80
C THR A 30 -3.17 -6.81 1.04
N PRO A 31 -2.19 -6.31 0.24
CA PRO A 31 -2.41 -5.18 -0.67
C PRO A 31 -3.54 -5.42 -1.68
N LEU A 32 -3.66 -6.62 -2.25
CA LEU A 32 -4.72 -6.96 -3.21
C LEU A 32 -6.10 -6.98 -2.54
N MET A 33 -6.20 -7.48 -1.31
CA MET A 33 -7.44 -7.44 -0.53
C MET A 33 -7.89 -6.00 -0.28
N SER A 34 -6.96 -5.09 0.05
CA SER A 34 -7.25 -3.66 0.16
C SER A 34 -7.62 -3.02 -1.19
N GLY A 35 -6.89 -3.36 -2.26
CA GLY A 35 -7.15 -2.86 -3.61
C GLY A 35 -8.52 -3.28 -4.15
N ALA A 36 -8.96 -4.50 -3.88
CA ALA A 36 -10.29 -4.97 -4.21
C ALA A 36 -11.40 -4.16 -3.50
N ASN A 37 -11.17 -3.77 -2.24
CA ASN A 37 -12.08 -2.87 -1.53
C ASN A 37 -12.12 -1.47 -2.17
N ALA A 38 -10.98 -0.92 -2.60
CA ALA A 38 -10.95 0.36 -3.33
C ALA A 38 -11.72 0.32 -4.67
N ILE A 39 -11.59 -0.77 -5.42
CA ILE A 39 -12.28 -0.98 -6.71
C ILE A 39 -13.80 -1.09 -6.52
N HIS A 40 -14.27 -1.66 -5.41
CA HIS A 40 -15.71 -1.72 -5.08
C HIS A 40 -16.32 -0.32 -4.86
N GLY A 41 -15.51 0.73 -4.66
CA GLY A 41 -15.96 2.13 -4.65
C GLY A 41 -16.71 2.59 -5.91
N ILE A 42 -16.72 1.79 -6.99
CA ILE A 42 -17.59 1.99 -8.18
C ILE A 42 -19.08 2.17 -7.85
N ILE A 43 -19.55 1.70 -6.68
CA ILE A 43 -20.90 1.99 -6.15
C ILE A 43 -21.26 3.48 -6.13
N LEU A 44 -20.25 4.37 -6.07
CA LEU A 44 -20.43 5.82 -6.16
C LEU A 44 -21.16 6.25 -7.45
N VAL A 45 -20.87 5.60 -8.58
CA VAL A 45 -21.54 5.90 -9.87
C VAL A 45 -23.03 5.57 -9.77
N GLY A 46 -23.39 4.43 -9.16
CA GLY A 46 -24.78 4.07 -8.90
C GLY A 46 -25.48 5.05 -7.97
N ALA A 47 -24.81 5.45 -6.87
CA ALA A 47 -25.35 6.43 -5.92
C ALA A 47 -25.61 7.81 -6.57
N ILE A 48 -24.71 8.28 -7.43
CA ILE A 48 -24.87 9.54 -8.18
C ILE A 48 -26.04 9.44 -9.17
N ILE A 49 -26.20 8.33 -9.89
CA ILE A 49 -27.33 8.12 -10.82
C ILE A 49 -28.66 8.15 -10.05
N VAL A 50 -28.75 7.44 -8.91
CA VAL A 50 -29.95 7.45 -8.05
C VAL A 50 -30.23 8.85 -7.51
N ALA A 51 -29.22 9.58 -7.05
CA ALA A 51 -29.38 10.97 -6.59
C ALA A 51 -29.89 11.90 -7.69
N GLY A 52 -29.36 11.77 -8.92
CA GLY A 52 -29.79 12.54 -10.08
C GLY A 52 -31.20 12.19 -10.61
N GLN A 53 -31.78 11.07 -10.16
CA GLN A 53 -33.12 10.62 -10.50
C GLN A 53 -34.13 10.78 -9.34
N ALA A 54 -33.70 11.27 -8.17
CA ALA A 54 -34.52 11.38 -6.99
C ALA A 54 -35.55 12.53 -7.10
N GLY A 55 -36.81 12.20 -7.35
CA GLY A 55 -37.92 13.16 -7.35
C GLY A 55 -38.40 13.57 -5.95
N ASP A 56 -38.33 12.65 -4.98
CA ASP A 56 -38.79 12.88 -3.61
C ASP A 56 -37.65 13.36 -2.69
N PRO A 57 -37.86 14.38 -1.83
CA PRO A 57 -36.84 14.85 -0.89
C PRO A 57 -36.28 13.77 0.05
N TRP A 58 -37.10 12.77 0.39
CA TRP A 58 -36.69 11.64 1.24
C TRP A 58 -35.70 10.71 0.51
N VAL A 59 -35.98 10.40 -0.76
CA VAL A 59 -35.10 9.61 -1.62
C VAL A 59 -33.80 10.37 -1.88
N LEU A 60 -33.89 11.69 -2.12
CA LEU A 60 -32.71 12.55 -2.30
C LEU A 60 -31.81 12.55 -1.06
N GLY A 61 -32.39 12.63 0.15
CA GLY A 61 -31.62 12.56 1.40
C GLY A 61 -30.87 11.24 1.58
N ILE A 62 -31.52 10.11 1.30
CA ILE A 62 -30.89 8.78 1.34
C ILE A 62 -29.82 8.64 0.25
N ALA A 63 -30.08 9.12 -0.96
CA ALA A 63 -29.13 9.08 -2.07
C ALA A 63 -27.89 9.94 -1.79
N LEU A 64 -28.05 11.12 -1.17
CA LEU A 64 -26.94 11.97 -0.74
C LEU A 64 -26.07 11.26 0.32
N LEU A 65 -26.69 10.59 1.29
CA LEU A 65 -25.97 9.78 2.28
C LEU A 65 -25.23 8.61 1.61
N ALA A 66 -25.84 7.94 0.63
CA ALA A 66 -25.21 6.88 -0.14
C ALA A 66 -23.99 7.38 -0.93
N VAL A 67 -24.07 8.58 -1.54
CA VAL A 67 -22.93 9.24 -2.22
C VAL A 67 -21.79 9.52 -1.24
N VAL A 68 -22.07 10.03 -0.04
CA VAL A 68 -21.05 10.27 1.00
C VAL A 68 -20.38 8.97 1.42
N LEU A 69 -21.15 7.93 1.76
CA LEU A 69 -20.61 6.63 2.18
C LEU A 69 -19.80 5.94 1.06
N ALA A 70 -20.27 6.01 -0.18
CA ALA A 70 -19.55 5.50 -1.34
C ALA A 70 -18.23 6.26 -1.59
N THR A 71 -18.22 7.58 -1.41
CA THR A 71 -17.01 8.41 -1.51
C THR A 71 -16.00 8.05 -0.43
N VAL A 72 -16.43 7.84 0.81
CA VAL A 72 -15.57 7.40 1.92
C VAL A 72 -14.97 6.02 1.65
N ASN A 73 -15.76 5.07 1.12
CA ASN A 73 -15.26 3.75 0.74
C ASN A 73 -14.21 3.83 -0.38
N LEU A 74 -14.49 4.58 -1.45
CA LEU A 74 -13.58 4.80 -2.58
C LEU A 74 -12.26 5.43 -2.13
N VAL A 75 -12.31 6.59 -1.48
CA VAL A 75 -11.11 7.35 -1.06
C VAL A 75 -10.35 6.61 0.03
N GLY A 76 -11.04 6.05 1.03
CA GLY A 76 -10.43 5.28 2.11
C GLY A 76 -9.73 4.03 1.58
N GLY A 77 -10.35 3.33 0.63
CA GLY A 77 -9.75 2.16 -0.05
C GLY A 77 -8.45 2.52 -0.77
N PHE A 78 -8.41 3.62 -1.52
CA PHE A 78 -7.18 4.06 -2.19
C PHE A 78 -6.09 4.48 -1.21
N VAL A 79 -6.40 5.28 -0.18
CA VAL A 79 -5.41 5.75 0.82
C VAL A 79 -4.80 4.59 1.63
N VAL A 80 -5.60 3.58 1.99
CA VAL A 80 -5.10 2.39 2.70
C VAL A 80 -4.24 1.53 1.76
N THR A 81 -4.66 1.36 0.50
CA THR A 81 -3.91 0.57 -0.49
C THR A 81 -2.57 1.21 -0.82
N ASP A 82 -2.52 2.54 -0.98
CA ASP A 82 -1.28 3.30 -1.23
C ASP A 82 -0.25 3.09 -0.10
N ARG A 83 -0.66 3.23 1.16
CA ARG A 83 0.18 2.91 2.33
C ARG A 83 0.64 1.46 2.39
N MET A 84 -0.19 0.51 1.93
CA MET A 84 0.19 -0.90 1.80
C MET A 84 1.12 -1.18 0.61
N LEU A 85 1.26 -0.27 -0.35
CA LEU A 85 2.19 -0.37 -1.48
C LEU A 85 3.50 0.39 -1.22
N GLU A 86 3.46 1.48 -0.43
CA GLU A 86 4.64 2.23 0.02
C GLU A 86 5.63 1.33 0.79
N MET A 87 5.14 0.36 1.58
CA MET A 87 5.96 -0.66 2.26
C MET A 87 6.68 -1.67 1.33
N PHE A 88 6.33 -1.73 0.04
CA PHE A 88 7.10 -2.48 -0.98
C PHE A 88 8.09 -1.59 -1.73
N SER A 89 7.98 -0.27 -1.59
CA SER A 89 9.01 0.64 -2.09
C SER A 89 10.21 0.59 -1.17
N VAL A 90 11.37 0.25 -1.73
CA VAL A 90 12.65 0.30 -1.00
C VAL A 90 12.87 1.74 -0.57
N HIS A 91 12.62 2.01 0.71
CA HIS A 91 12.88 3.30 1.32
C HIS A 91 14.37 3.57 1.19
N LYS A 92 14.77 4.41 0.23
CA LYS A 92 16.10 5.01 0.26
C LYS A 92 16.16 5.78 1.58
N PRO A 93 17.12 5.48 2.48
CA PRO A 93 17.22 6.20 3.72
C PRO A 93 17.37 7.68 3.38
N GLN A 94 16.43 8.49 3.85
CA GLN A 94 16.49 9.95 3.72
C GLN A 94 17.72 10.39 4.49
N HIS A 95 18.84 10.51 3.78
CA HIS A 95 20.14 10.87 4.34
C HIS A 95 20.10 12.36 4.64
N LYS A 96 19.40 12.69 5.73
CA LYS A 96 19.12 14.04 6.23
C LYS A 96 20.43 14.82 6.18
N SER A 97 20.49 15.77 5.24
CA SER A 97 21.74 16.32 4.73
C SER A 97 22.62 16.78 5.88
N ALA A 98 23.79 16.15 6.03
CA ALA A 98 24.68 16.41 7.15
C ALA A 98 25.02 17.91 7.18
N GLN A 99 24.63 18.57 8.27
CA GLN A 99 24.88 19.99 8.47
C GLN A 99 26.40 20.20 8.53
N LYS A 100 26.96 20.77 7.47
CA LYS A 100 28.40 20.99 7.30
C LYS A 100 28.91 21.91 8.42
N PRO A 101 29.81 21.46 9.32
CA PRO A 101 30.47 22.38 10.22
C PRO A 101 31.45 23.24 9.42
N SER A 102 31.27 24.57 9.44
CA SER A 102 32.25 25.51 8.90
C SER A 102 33.47 25.53 9.81
N GLY A 103 34.59 24.96 9.36
CA GLY A 103 35.82 24.91 10.14
C GLY A 103 36.40 26.29 10.42
N THR A 104 36.81 26.53 11.67
CA THR A 104 37.65 27.65 12.09
C THR A 104 38.52 27.17 13.27
N GLY A 105 39.78 27.62 13.37
CA GLY A 105 40.53 27.58 14.64
C GLY A 105 41.59 26.50 14.81
N THR A 106 42.73 26.73 14.15
CA THR A 106 44.12 26.42 14.52
C THR A 106 44.43 25.94 15.97
N ALA A 107 45.34 24.95 16.07
CA ALA A 107 46.58 24.93 16.90
C ALA A 107 46.79 23.80 17.96
N LYS A 108 47.94 23.11 17.77
CA LYS A 108 48.97 22.72 18.77
C LYS A 108 48.95 21.32 19.47
N ALA A 109 49.77 20.43 18.90
CA ALA A 109 50.78 19.55 19.51
C ALA A 109 50.46 18.45 20.56
N GLY A 110 50.94 17.22 20.28
CA GLY A 110 51.90 16.54 21.18
C GLY A 110 51.65 15.08 21.62
N GLY A 111 52.28 14.10 20.93
CA GLY A 111 52.65 12.76 21.47
C GLY A 111 51.53 11.75 21.79
N THR A 112 51.76 10.44 22.02
CA THR A 112 52.89 9.50 21.73
C THR A 112 52.36 8.05 21.86
N ALA A 113 52.85 7.07 21.06
CA ALA A 113 52.82 5.59 21.25
C ALA A 113 51.45 4.88 21.55
N ALA A 114 51.04 3.87 20.75
CA ALA A 114 51.05 2.41 21.06
C ALA A 114 50.07 1.95 22.18
N GLU A 115 49.46 0.75 22.22
CA GLU A 115 49.55 -0.52 21.44
C GLU A 115 48.16 -0.87 20.84
N GLY A 116 47.81 -2.01 20.21
CA GLY A 116 48.46 -3.31 19.97
C GLY A 116 47.85 -4.48 20.76
N HIS A 117 46.73 -5.08 20.31
CA HIS A 117 46.33 -6.41 20.80
C HIS A 117 45.58 -7.28 19.78
N THR A 118 45.78 -8.59 19.92
CA THR A 118 45.40 -9.69 19.02
C THR A 118 44.41 -10.66 19.68
N GLY A 119 43.74 -11.48 18.87
CA GLY A 119 42.93 -12.63 19.32
C GLY A 119 41.48 -12.27 19.69
N ASP A 120 40.53 -13.20 19.67
CA ASP A 120 40.63 -14.65 19.47
C ASP A 120 39.39 -15.20 18.74
N GLY A 121 39.48 -16.40 18.17
CA GLY A 121 38.38 -17.06 17.47
C GLY A 121 37.84 -18.28 18.22
N SER A 122 36.51 -18.41 18.30
CA SER A 122 35.82 -19.64 18.68
C SER A 122 34.41 -19.57 18.05
N SER A 123 33.97 -20.46 17.15
CA SER A 123 33.88 -21.93 17.12
C SER A 123 32.65 -22.49 17.86
N GLY A 124 31.90 -23.36 17.17
CA GLY A 124 30.65 -23.98 17.65
C GLY A 124 29.38 -23.18 17.29
N GLY A 125 28.30 -23.77 16.79
CA GLY A 125 28.06 -25.17 16.44
C GLY A 125 26.75 -25.37 15.66
N VAL A 126 26.59 -26.54 15.02
CA VAL A 126 25.45 -26.89 14.14
C VAL A 126 24.27 -27.44 14.93
N ALA A 127 23.06 -26.92 14.67
CA ALA A 127 21.75 -27.60 14.65
C ALA A 127 20.64 -26.53 14.45
N GLY A 128 19.53 -26.75 13.76
CA GLY A 128 18.99 -28.01 13.25
C GLY A 128 17.55 -28.21 13.71
N GLU A 129 16.67 -27.22 13.52
CA GLU A 129 15.26 -27.28 13.91
C GLU A 129 14.39 -27.50 12.66
N ALA A 130 13.77 -28.68 12.58
CA ALA A 130 12.78 -29.01 11.56
C ALA A 130 11.52 -29.53 12.24
N ARG A 131 10.40 -28.82 12.09
CA ARG A 131 9.01 -29.30 12.23
C ARG A 131 8.03 -28.23 11.75
#